data_AF-A0A5S9MJ96-F1
#
_entry.id   AF-A0A5S9MJ96-F1
#
_cell.length_a   1.000
_cell.length_b   1.000
_cell.length_c   1.000
_cell.angle_alpha   90.00
_cell.angle_beta   90.00
_cell.angle_gamma   90.00
#
_symmetry.space_group_name_H-M   'P 1'
#
loop_
_entity.id
_entity.type
_entity.pdbx_description
1 polymer ?
#
loop_
_entity_poly.entity_id
_entity_poly.type
_entity_poly.pdbx_seq_one_letter_code
_entity_poly.pdbx_strand_id
1 'polypeptide(L)'
;MNDALDEGRRVLFEGAQGVMLDIDQGTYPFVTSSNPVAGGVTIGSGVGPTKIQHVVGVSKAYTTRVGDGPFPTELHDEIGDQIREVGREYGTTTGRPRRVGWFDSVVVRHARRVSGITDLSLNSIDVLTGIEKLKICVAYKLNGEITEEFPASLNELAKCEPVYEEKCQDGQRILQV
;
A
#
# COMPACT_ATOMS: atom_id res chain seq x y z
N MET A 1 4.26 -0.24 -29.31
CA MET A 1 4.86 -0.02 -27.98
C MET A 1 6.34 -0.38 -27.97
N ASN A 2 6.74 -1.61 -28.37
CA ASN A 2 8.17 -1.94 -28.53
C ASN A 2 8.89 -0.95 -29.46
N ASP A 3 8.31 -0.59 -30.62
CA ASP A 3 8.88 0.44 -31.49
C ASP A 3 9.10 1.78 -30.78
N ALA A 4 8.15 2.20 -29.93
CA ALA A 4 8.28 3.44 -29.18
C ALA A 4 9.43 3.37 -28.16
N LEU A 5 9.58 2.24 -27.48
CA LEU A 5 10.69 2.00 -26.55
C LEU A 5 12.04 1.93 -27.31
N ASP A 6 12.07 1.27 -28.46
CA ASP A 6 13.28 1.07 -29.27
C ASP A 6 13.73 2.37 -29.96
N GLU A 7 12.79 3.28 -30.24
CA GLU A 7 13.05 4.65 -30.68
C GLU A 7 13.41 5.61 -29.51
N GLY A 8 13.47 5.12 -28.27
CA GLY A 8 13.80 5.93 -27.09
C GLY A 8 12.70 6.89 -26.64
N ARG A 9 11.44 6.68 -27.05
CA ARG A 9 10.30 7.48 -26.58
C ARG A 9 9.95 7.13 -25.14
N ARG A 10 9.41 8.11 -24.41
CA ARG A 10 8.89 7.89 -23.06
C ARG A 10 7.55 7.16 -23.12
N VAL A 11 7.47 6.03 -22.41
CA VAL A 11 6.26 5.23 -22.25
C VAL A 11 5.92 5.17 -20.77
N LEU A 12 4.63 5.38 -20.45
CA LEU A 12 4.10 5.23 -19.10
C LEU A 12 3.21 4.00 -19.06
N PHE A 13 3.46 3.13 -18.09
CA PHE A 13 2.58 2.01 -17.78
C PHE A 13 1.75 2.37 -16.55
N GLU A 14 0.43 2.31 -16.70
CA GLU A 14 -0.51 2.53 -15.60
C GLU A 14 -0.91 1.18 -14.99
N GLY A 15 -0.58 0.98 -13.72
CA GLY A 15 -0.87 -0.26 -12.99
C GLY A 15 -2.27 -0.27 -12.38
N ALA A 16 -2.86 -1.46 -12.33
CA ALA A 16 -3.98 -1.79 -11.49
C ALA A 16 -3.85 -3.26 -11.05
N GLN A 17 -4.22 -3.67 -9.84
CA GLN A 17 -4.53 -2.91 -8.64
C GLN A 17 -3.23 -2.52 -7.88
N GLY A 18 -3.09 -2.87 -6.59
CA GLY A 18 -1.88 -2.65 -5.80
C GLY A 18 -1.20 -3.97 -5.43
N VAL A 19 0.07 -3.91 -4.99
CA VAL A 19 0.90 -5.10 -4.70
C VAL A 19 0.24 -6.08 -3.73
N MET A 20 -0.46 -5.59 -2.70
CA MET A 20 -1.09 -6.48 -1.71
C MET A 20 -2.33 -7.22 -2.23
N LEU A 21 -2.74 -6.92 -3.46
CA LEU A 21 -3.78 -7.64 -4.20
C LEU A 21 -3.18 -8.50 -5.31
N ASP A 22 -1.85 -8.60 -5.44
CA ASP A 22 -1.21 -9.47 -6.42
C ASP A 22 -1.50 -10.95 -6.16
N ILE A 23 -1.70 -11.75 -7.22
CA ILE A 23 -2.03 -13.16 -7.08
C ILE A 23 -0.92 -13.97 -6.40
N ASP A 24 0.34 -13.58 -6.58
CA ASP A 24 1.51 -14.27 -6.04
C ASP A 24 2.07 -13.57 -4.79
N GLN A 25 2.03 -12.24 -4.77
CA GLN A 25 2.69 -11.42 -3.74
C GLN A 25 1.70 -10.74 -2.77
N GLY A 26 0.39 -10.90 -2.99
CA GLY A 26 -0.64 -10.30 -2.16
C GLY A 26 -1.11 -11.19 -1.01
N THR A 27 -2.19 -10.78 -0.36
CA THR A 27 -2.81 -11.54 0.73
C THR A 27 -3.71 -12.68 0.25
N TYR A 28 -3.16 -13.64 -0.47
CA TYR A 28 -3.92 -14.77 -1.03
C TYR A 28 -4.76 -15.50 0.04
N PRO A 29 -6.04 -15.84 -0.22
CA PRO A 29 -6.77 -15.73 -1.50
C PRO A 29 -7.52 -14.40 -1.69
N PHE A 30 -7.35 -13.42 -0.82
CA PHE A 30 -8.03 -12.12 -0.90
C PHE A 30 -7.28 -11.15 -1.82
N VAL A 31 -7.17 -11.53 -3.07
CA VAL A 31 -6.34 -10.89 -4.11
C VAL A 31 -7.10 -10.80 -5.43
N THR A 32 -6.55 -10.06 -6.38
CA THR A 32 -6.97 -10.14 -7.79
C THR A 32 -6.35 -11.37 -8.46
N SER A 33 -6.87 -11.77 -9.61
CA SER A 33 -6.37 -12.91 -10.39
C SER A 33 -5.30 -12.49 -11.42
N SER A 34 -4.48 -11.49 -11.08
CA SER A 34 -3.45 -10.93 -11.97
C SER A 34 -2.26 -10.40 -11.16
N ASN A 35 -1.26 -9.84 -11.85
CA ASN A 35 -0.03 -9.35 -11.23
C ASN A 35 0.10 -7.81 -11.31
N PRO A 36 -0.40 -7.04 -10.32
CA PRO A 36 -0.19 -5.60 -10.24
C PRO A 36 1.25 -5.16 -9.97
N VAL A 37 2.14 -6.06 -9.54
CA VAL A 37 3.57 -5.72 -9.43
C VAL A 37 4.14 -5.29 -10.78
N ALA A 38 5.22 -4.50 -10.79
CA ALA A 38 5.81 -3.98 -12.02
C ALA A 38 6.22 -5.09 -13.01
N GLY A 39 6.55 -6.29 -12.51
CA GLY A 39 6.78 -7.47 -13.34
C GLY A 39 5.61 -7.81 -14.27
N GLY A 40 4.37 -7.52 -13.88
CA GLY A 40 3.17 -7.69 -14.69
C GLY A 40 3.20 -6.89 -16.00
N VAL A 41 3.93 -5.77 -16.06
CA VAL A 41 4.16 -5.02 -17.30
C VAL A 41 4.80 -5.90 -18.36
N THR A 42 5.74 -6.78 -17.99
CA THR A 42 6.49 -7.57 -18.96
C THR A 42 5.58 -8.54 -19.71
N ILE A 43 4.90 -9.42 -18.96
CA ILE A 43 3.99 -10.42 -19.50
C ILE A 43 2.69 -9.82 -20.02
N GLY A 44 2.20 -8.73 -19.42
CA GLY A 44 0.93 -8.10 -19.78
C GLY A 44 1.02 -7.24 -21.04
N SER A 45 2.22 -6.76 -21.39
CA SER A 45 2.41 -5.86 -22.54
C SER A 45 3.39 -6.41 -23.59
N GLY A 46 4.12 -7.49 -23.32
CA GLY A 46 5.08 -8.08 -24.24
C GLY A 46 6.38 -7.26 -24.35
N VAL A 47 6.83 -6.70 -23.22
CA VAL A 47 8.05 -5.90 -23.12
C VAL A 47 9.08 -6.65 -22.29
N GLY A 48 10.31 -6.72 -22.80
CA GLY A 48 11.41 -7.37 -22.08
C GLY A 48 11.67 -6.68 -20.73
N PRO A 49 11.99 -7.42 -19.66
CA PRO A 49 12.17 -6.86 -18.31
C PRO A 49 13.25 -5.77 -18.24
N THR A 50 14.29 -5.88 -19.08
CA THR A 50 15.40 -4.91 -19.15
C THR A 50 15.01 -3.56 -19.74
N LYS A 51 13.79 -3.42 -20.30
CA LYS A 51 13.28 -2.14 -20.82
C LYS A 51 12.58 -1.29 -19.75
N ILE A 52 12.37 -1.82 -18.54
CA ILE A 52 11.77 -1.07 -17.42
C ILE A 52 12.89 -0.33 -16.69
N GLN A 53 12.82 1.01 -16.68
CA GLN A 53 13.87 1.87 -16.12
C GLN A 53 13.52 2.42 -14.73
N HIS A 54 12.25 2.76 -14.50
CA HIS A 54 11.76 3.36 -13.27
C HIS A 54 10.45 2.68 -12.85
N VAL A 55 10.29 2.48 -11.55
CA VAL A 55 9.06 1.95 -10.93
C VAL A 55 8.69 2.87 -9.77
N VAL A 56 7.63 3.66 -9.97
CA VAL A 56 7.09 4.54 -8.93
C VAL A 56 6.07 3.78 -8.11
N GLY A 57 6.39 3.51 -6.85
CA GLY A 57 5.42 3.05 -5.86
C GLY A 57 4.51 4.19 -5.47
N VAL A 58 3.19 3.98 -5.49
CA VAL A 58 2.22 4.96 -5.00
C VAL A 58 1.63 4.40 -3.71
N SER A 59 1.76 5.15 -2.62
CA SER A 59 1.18 4.79 -1.33
C SER A 59 0.41 5.96 -0.75
N LYS A 60 -0.65 5.69 0.01
CA LYS A 60 -1.28 6.68 0.86
C LYS A 60 -0.48 6.81 2.16
N ALA A 61 -0.63 7.94 2.85
CA ALA A 61 -0.06 8.17 4.18
C ALA A 61 -0.69 7.30 5.28
N TYR A 62 -1.73 6.55 4.95
CA TYR A 62 -2.43 5.56 5.77
C TYR A 62 -2.79 4.37 4.88
N THR A 63 -3.27 3.28 5.46
CA THR A 63 -3.63 2.07 4.70
C THR A 63 -5.14 1.92 4.57
N THR A 64 -5.59 1.33 3.47
CA THR A 64 -7.01 1.07 3.24
C THR A 64 -7.20 -0.29 2.58
N ARG A 65 -8.30 -0.97 2.90
CA ARG A 65 -8.67 -2.25 2.29
C ARG A 65 -10.15 -2.27 1.90
N VAL A 66 -10.42 -2.79 0.70
CA VAL A 66 -11.77 -3.15 0.26
C VAL A 66 -11.90 -4.67 0.36
N GLY A 67 -12.99 -5.13 0.96
CA GLY A 67 -13.24 -6.55 1.16
C GLY A 67 -12.54 -7.15 2.38
N ASP A 68 -12.58 -8.48 2.44
CA ASP A 68 -12.15 -9.26 3.59
C ASP A 68 -10.65 -9.55 3.57
N GLY A 69 -10.17 -10.19 4.63
CA GLY A 69 -8.78 -10.62 4.81
C GLY A 69 -8.02 -9.85 5.90
N PRO A 70 -6.87 -10.37 6.35
CA PRO A 70 -6.11 -9.77 7.45
C PRO A 70 -5.68 -8.34 7.14
N PHE A 71 -5.70 -7.51 8.17
CA PHE A 71 -5.28 -6.12 8.08
C PHE A 71 -4.67 -5.71 9.43
N PRO A 72 -3.36 -5.97 9.65
CA PRO A 72 -2.74 -5.82 10.96
C PRO A 72 -2.88 -4.42 11.56
N THR A 73 -2.88 -3.38 10.73
CA THR A 73 -2.93 -1.98 11.17
C THR A 73 -4.34 -1.38 11.17
N GLU A 74 -5.39 -2.20 11.00
CA GLU A 74 -6.76 -1.72 10.93
C GLU A 74 -7.19 -0.97 12.20
N LEU A 75 -7.94 0.11 12.00
CA LEU A 75 -8.49 0.93 13.05
C LEU A 75 -10.00 0.74 13.17
N HIS A 76 -10.44 0.61 14.42
CA HIS A 76 -11.84 0.45 14.82
C HIS A 76 -12.28 1.51 15.83
N ASP A 77 -11.53 2.61 15.92
CA ASP A 77 -11.74 3.72 16.85
C ASP A 77 -12.08 5.03 16.10
N GLU A 78 -12.24 6.10 16.86
CA GLU A 78 -12.59 7.44 16.35
C GLU A 78 -11.55 7.98 15.36
N ILE A 79 -10.28 7.58 15.48
CA ILE A 79 -9.23 7.96 14.53
C ILE A 79 -9.46 7.27 13.19
N GLY A 80 -9.80 5.98 13.21
CA GLY A 80 -10.22 5.25 12.01
C GLY A 80 -11.40 5.92 11.32
N ASP A 81 -12.42 6.34 12.07
CA ASP A 81 -13.56 7.05 11.51
C ASP A 81 -13.18 8.41 10.93
N GLN A 82 -12.35 9.21 11.62
CA GLN A 82 -11.85 10.50 11.12
C GLN A 82 -11.08 10.33 9.80
N ILE A 83 -10.15 9.37 9.72
CA ILE A 83 -9.39 9.08 8.50
C ILE A 83 -10.33 8.69 7.36
N ARG A 84 -11.34 7.86 7.63
CA ARG A 84 -12.31 7.42 6.63
C ARG A 84 -13.12 8.60 6.08
N GLU A 85 -13.61 9.48 6.95
CA GLU A 85 -14.43 10.63 6.56
C GLU A 85 -13.63 11.66 5.77
N VAL A 86 -12.47 12.09 6.30
CA VAL A 86 -11.64 13.12 5.65
C VAL A 86 -11.06 12.59 4.34
N GLY A 87 -10.61 11.32 4.32
CA GLY A 87 -10.08 10.65 3.13
C GLY A 87 -11.16 10.21 2.13
N ARG A 88 -12.45 10.38 2.45
CA ARG A 88 -13.59 9.93 1.64
C ARG A 88 -13.46 8.46 1.24
N GLU A 89 -13.10 7.61 2.19
CA GLU A 89 -12.78 6.20 1.95
C GLU A 89 -14.04 5.34 1.84
N TYR A 90 -14.79 5.59 0.78
CA TYR A 90 -16.05 4.94 0.44
C TYR A 90 -16.00 4.39 -0.98
N GLY A 91 -16.71 3.29 -1.24
CA GLY A 91 -16.91 2.77 -2.59
C GLY A 91 -17.66 3.81 -3.45
N THR A 92 -17.15 4.12 -4.63
CA THR A 92 -17.74 5.15 -5.52
C THR A 92 -19.14 4.79 -6.01
N THR A 93 -19.43 3.51 -6.21
CA THR A 93 -20.74 3.04 -6.68
C THR A 93 -21.67 2.66 -5.52
N THR A 94 -21.17 1.87 -4.56
CA THR A 94 -22.01 1.29 -3.49
C THR A 94 -22.09 2.15 -2.25
N GLY A 95 -21.19 3.12 -2.09
CA GLY A 95 -21.05 3.88 -0.84
C GLY A 95 -20.53 3.05 0.34
N ARG A 96 -20.13 1.78 0.14
CA ARG A 96 -19.67 0.92 1.25
C ARG A 96 -18.38 1.48 1.86
N PRO A 97 -18.29 1.63 3.20
CA PRO A 97 -17.08 2.10 3.86
C PRO A 97 -15.92 1.14 3.59
N ARG A 98 -14.74 1.70 3.34
CA ARG A 98 -13.49 0.95 3.31
C ARG A 98 -12.97 0.78 4.72
N ARG A 99 -12.26 -0.32 4.93
CA ARG A 99 -11.45 -0.54 6.12
C ARG A 99 -10.25 0.38 6.03
N VAL A 100 -9.87 1.03 7.13
CA VAL A 100 -8.75 1.97 7.18
C VAL A 100 -7.84 1.63 8.34
N GLY A 101 -6.56 1.99 8.22
CA GLY A 101 -5.55 1.66 9.21
C GLY A 101 -4.35 2.57 9.13
N TRP A 102 -3.44 2.45 10.10
CA TRP A 102 -2.19 3.20 10.10
C TRP A 102 -1.29 2.85 8.91
N PHE A 103 -0.35 3.73 8.59
CA PHE A 103 0.68 3.43 7.59
C PHE A 103 1.44 2.18 7.98
N ASP A 104 1.61 1.27 7.02
CA ASP A 104 2.30 0.00 7.23
C ASP A 104 3.59 -0.07 6.42
N SER A 105 4.71 0.17 7.09
CA SER A 105 6.02 0.13 6.43
C SER A 105 6.51 -1.29 6.16
N VAL A 106 5.99 -2.32 6.86
CA VAL A 106 6.28 -3.73 6.56
C VAL A 106 5.73 -4.08 5.18
N VAL A 107 4.48 -3.69 4.93
CA VAL A 107 3.82 -3.81 3.61
C VAL A 107 4.60 -3.05 2.53
N VAL A 108 5.00 -1.80 2.79
CA VAL A 108 5.71 -0.99 1.79
C VAL A 108 7.11 -1.54 1.50
N ARG A 109 7.83 -2.08 2.49
CA ARG A 109 9.11 -2.76 2.26
C ARG A 109 8.95 -4.04 1.44
N HIS A 110 7.91 -4.82 1.71
CA HIS A 110 7.56 -5.98 0.89
C HIS A 110 7.29 -5.55 -0.56
N ALA A 111 6.43 -4.54 -0.76
CA ALA A 111 6.10 -4.00 -2.08
C ALA A 111 7.35 -3.49 -2.83
N ARG A 112 8.26 -2.80 -2.13
CA ARG A 112 9.53 -2.34 -2.70
C ARG A 112 10.34 -3.50 -3.25
N ARG A 113 10.46 -4.59 -2.50
CA ARG A 113 11.25 -5.76 -2.89
C ARG A 113 10.65 -6.49 -4.09
N VAL A 114 9.35 -6.78 -4.04
CA VAL A 114 8.71 -7.66 -5.05
C VAL A 114 8.35 -6.92 -6.35
N SER A 115 8.15 -5.60 -6.29
CA SER A 115 7.85 -4.78 -7.45
C SER A 115 9.06 -4.00 -7.98
N GLY A 116 10.21 -4.08 -7.32
CA GLY A 116 11.43 -3.37 -7.73
C GLY A 116 11.28 -1.85 -7.70
N ILE A 117 10.60 -1.31 -6.68
CA ILE A 117 10.28 0.12 -6.58
C ILE A 117 11.57 0.96 -6.48
N THR A 118 11.71 1.92 -7.39
CA THR A 118 12.83 2.88 -7.43
C THR A 118 12.50 4.20 -6.75
N ASP A 119 11.22 4.61 -6.79
CA ASP A 119 10.75 5.91 -6.32
C ASP A 119 9.42 5.75 -5.57
N LEU A 120 9.12 6.61 -4.59
CA LEU A 120 7.88 6.56 -3.82
C LEU A 120 7.12 7.88 -3.92
N SER A 121 5.86 7.82 -4.34
CA SER A 121 4.88 8.90 -4.20
C SER A 121 4.03 8.63 -2.96
N LEU A 122 4.12 9.50 -1.96
CA LEU A 122 3.31 9.44 -0.75
C LEU A 122 2.16 10.44 -0.85
N ASN A 123 0.93 9.93 -0.88
CA ASN A 123 -0.28 10.70 -1.15
C ASN A 123 -1.15 10.83 0.11
N SER A 124 -2.12 11.75 0.08
CA SER A 124 -3.16 11.89 1.11
C SER A 124 -2.60 12.16 2.52
N ILE A 125 -1.49 12.89 2.60
CA ILE A 125 -0.86 13.29 3.87
C ILE A 125 -1.78 14.26 4.63
N ASP A 126 -2.51 15.11 3.90
CA ASP A 126 -3.48 16.07 4.42
C ASP A 126 -4.59 15.43 5.26
N VAL A 127 -4.97 14.18 4.96
CA VAL A 127 -5.99 13.40 5.70
C VAL A 127 -5.61 13.18 7.16
N LEU A 128 -4.30 13.14 7.45
CA LEU A 128 -3.80 12.94 8.81
C LEU A 128 -3.77 14.22 9.65
N THR A 129 -4.18 15.36 9.08
CA THR A 129 -4.15 16.65 9.78
C THR A 129 -5.09 16.66 10.97
N GLY A 130 -4.59 17.11 12.12
CA GLY A 130 -5.36 17.26 13.35
C GLY A 130 -5.36 16.01 14.22
N ILE A 131 -4.62 14.95 13.84
CA ILE A 131 -4.39 13.79 14.68
C ILE A 131 -3.11 14.04 15.50
N GLU A 132 -3.25 14.16 16.82
CA GLU A 132 -2.14 14.56 17.70
C GLU A 132 -0.96 13.59 17.66
N LYS A 133 -1.25 12.29 17.64
CA LYS A 133 -0.25 11.22 17.63
C LYS A 133 -0.46 10.31 16.44
N LEU A 134 0.47 10.37 15.50
CA LEU A 134 0.52 9.50 14.35
C LEU A 134 1.28 8.22 14.68
N LYS A 135 0.80 7.09 14.16
CA LYS A 135 1.48 5.80 14.29
C LYS A 135 1.89 5.27 12.93
N ILE A 136 3.11 4.75 12.87
CA ILE A 136 3.64 4.04 11.70
C ILE A 136 4.01 2.63 12.15
N CYS A 137 3.43 1.62 11.53
CA CYS A 137 3.80 0.23 11.80
C CYS A 137 5.17 -0.03 11.18
N VAL A 138 6.15 -0.37 12.03
CA VAL A 138 7.55 -0.60 11.65
C VAL A 138 7.91 -2.07 11.62
N ALA A 139 7.19 -2.91 12.36
CA ALA A 139 7.38 -4.35 12.42
C ALA A 139 6.07 -5.04 12.82
N TYR A 140 6.03 -6.36 12.68
CA TYR A 140 4.99 -7.19 13.28
C TYR A 140 5.55 -8.00 14.43
N LYS A 141 4.72 -8.24 15.43
CA LYS A 141 4.94 -9.25 16.45
C LYS A 141 4.13 -10.48 16.09
N LEU A 142 4.80 -11.61 15.88
CA LEU A 142 4.21 -12.89 15.51
C LEU A 142 4.74 -13.96 16.45
N ASN A 143 3.85 -14.62 17.20
CA ASN A 143 4.21 -15.66 18.18
C ASN A 143 5.26 -15.21 19.22
N GLY A 144 5.29 -13.91 19.55
CA GLY A 144 6.26 -13.34 20.50
C GLY A 144 7.55 -12.83 19.86
N GLU A 145 7.81 -13.13 18.59
CA GLU A 145 8.98 -12.67 17.86
C GLU A 145 8.66 -11.44 17.02
N ILE A 146 9.64 -10.53 16.89
CA ILE A 146 9.51 -9.32 16.07
C ILE A 146 10.08 -9.61 14.68
N THR A 147 9.29 -9.31 13.65
CA THR A 147 9.70 -9.46 12.25
C THR A 147 9.39 -8.19 11.47
N GLU A 148 10.31 -7.81 10.60
CA GLU A 148 10.12 -6.73 9.62
C GLU A 148 9.65 -7.25 8.26
N GLU A 149 9.46 -8.57 8.14
CA GLU A 149 9.07 -9.25 6.92
C GLU A 149 7.57 -9.50 6.88
N PHE A 150 7.00 -9.32 5.69
CA PHE A 150 5.60 -9.63 5.44
C PHE A 150 5.39 -11.15 5.38
N PRO A 151 4.54 -11.75 6.23
CA PRO A 151 4.32 -13.20 6.24
C PRO A 151 3.69 -13.69 4.93
N ALA A 152 4.21 -14.79 4.39
CA ALA A 152 3.61 -15.47 3.23
C ALA A 152 2.31 -16.20 3.58
N SER A 153 2.17 -16.63 4.84
CA SER A 153 0.99 -17.33 5.33
C SER A 153 -0.07 -16.36 5.81
N LEU A 154 -1.27 -16.46 5.24
CA LEU A 154 -2.43 -15.69 5.69
C LEU A 154 -2.78 -15.93 7.16
N ASN A 155 -2.59 -17.15 7.64
CA ASN A 155 -2.81 -17.53 9.03
C ASN A 155 -1.81 -16.88 9.98
N GLU A 156 -0.58 -16.64 9.51
CA GLU A 156 0.44 -15.92 10.28
C GLU A 156 0.16 -14.41 10.24
N LEU A 157 -0.17 -13.88 9.07
CA LEU A 157 -0.56 -12.47 8.92
C LEU A 157 -1.76 -12.12 9.81
N ALA A 158 -2.75 -13.01 9.92
CA ALA A 158 -3.91 -12.82 10.79
C ALA A 158 -3.57 -12.77 12.30
N LYS A 159 -2.39 -13.28 12.69
CA LYS A 159 -1.89 -13.26 14.08
C LYS A 159 -0.87 -12.16 14.33
N CYS A 160 -0.52 -11.38 13.31
CA CYS A 160 0.45 -10.32 13.44
C CYS A 160 -0.14 -9.14 14.21
N GLU A 161 0.51 -8.78 15.31
CA GLU A 161 0.24 -7.54 16.04
C GLU A 161 1.19 -6.45 15.51
N PRO A 162 0.68 -5.27 15.11
CA PRO A 162 1.53 -4.20 14.61
C PRO A 162 2.38 -3.59 15.75
N VAL A 163 3.66 -3.38 15.46
CA VAL A 163 4.59 -2.65 16.32
C VAL A 163 4.75 -1.25 15.75
N TYR A 164 4.37 -0.25 16.54
CA TYR A 164 4.30 1.13 16.09
C TYR A 164 5.46 1.98 16.58
N GLU A 165 5.95 2.86 15.71
CA GLU A 165 6.57 4.13 16.13
C GLU A 165 5.50 5.22 16.23
N GLU A 166 5.56 6.03 17.29
CA GLU A 166 4.70 7.20 17.45
C GLU A 166 5.46 8.47 17.05
N LYS A 167 4.78 9.38 16.32
CA LYS A 167 5.25 10.75 16.04
C LYS A 167 4.18 11.74 16.43
N CYS A 168 4.56 12.83 17.10
CA CYS A 168 3.64 13.92 17.38
C CYS A 168 3.51 14.80 16.13
N GLN A 169 2.30 15.29 15.84
CA GLN A 169 2.12 16.28 14.79
C GLN A 169 2.51 17.66 15.34
N ASP A 170 3.51 18.30 14.75
CA ASP A 170 3.99 19.62 15.16
C ASP A 170 3.03 20.76 14.77
N GLY A 171 1.75 20.72 15.16
CA GLY A 171 0.78 21.83 15.12
C GLY A 171 0.57 22.60 13.80
N GLN A 172 1.29 22.28 12.74
CA GLN A 172 1.31 22.97 11.46
C GLN A 172 0.33 22.26 10.54
N ARG A 173 -0.64 23.03 10.03
CA ARG A 173 -1.52 22.57 8.95
C ARG A 173 -0.65 22.27 7.74
N ILE A 174 -0.60 21.01 7.34
CA ILE A 174 0.01 20.57 6.09
C ILE A 174 -1.01 20.93 4.99
N LEU A 175 -0.84 22.14 4.45
CA LEU A 175 -1.51 22.73 3.27
C LEU A 175 -2.85 23.46 3.49
N GLN A 176 -2.79 24.79 3.29
CA GLN A 176 -3.75 25.51 2.44
C GLN A 176 -3.13 25.52 1.03
N VAL A 177 -3.76 24.88 0.04
CA VAL A 177 -3.49 25.14 -1.39
C VAL A 177 -4.79 25.64 -2.01
#